data_AF-A0A3B8WQ10-F1
#
_entry.id   AF-A0A3B8WQ10-F1
#
_cell.length_a   1.000
_cell.length_b   1.000
_cell.length_c   1.000
_cell.angle_alpha   90.00
_cell.angle_beta   90.00
_cell.angle_gamma   90.00
#
_symmetry.space_group_name_H-M   'P 1'
#
loop_
_entity.id
_entity.type
_entity.pdbx_description
1 polymer ?
#
loop_
_entity_poly.entity_id
_entity_poly.type
_entity_poly.pdbx_seq_one_letter_code
_entity_poly.pdbx_strand_id
1 'polypeptide(L)'
;VLMGYLNPMEAMGYEAFADVAADAGVDGVLTVDLPPEEADQVAPLFADRHLDPVFLLAPTTTDDRIKAISEHSSGYVYYVS
;
A
#
# COMPACT_ATOMS: atom_id res chain seq x y z
N VAL A 1 -10.71 0.01 -4.18
CA VAL A 1 -9.64 0.33 -3.20
C VAL A 1 -10.13 0.02 -1.78
N LEU A 2 -9.35 -0.73 -1.00
CA LEU A 2 -9.56 -0.94 0.43
C LEU A 2 -8.63 -0.02 1.25
N MET A 3 -9.13 0.55 2.34
CA MET A 3 -8.37 1.40 3.25
C MET A 3 -8.44 0.84 4.67
N GLY A 4 -7.30 0.74 5.35
CA GLY A 4 -7.25 0.22 6.71
C GLY A 4 -5.86 0.30 7.35
N TYR A 5 -5.71 -0.43 8.45
CA TYR A 5 -4.43 -0.64 9.12
C TYR A 5 -3.78 -1.93 8.60
N LEU A 6 -2.46 -2.04 8.77
CA LEU A 6 -1.66 -3.19 8.35
C LEU A 6 -1.92 -4.41 9.24
N ASN A 7 -2.13 -4.20 10.54
CA ASN A 7 -2.27 -5.28 11.52
C ASN A 7 -3.36 -6.33 11.19
N PRO A 8 -4.58 -5.98 10.74
CA PRO A 8 -5.56 -6.98 10.28
C PRO A 8 -5.10 -7.79 9.06
N MET A 9 -4.35 -7.17 8.14
CA MET A 9 -3.82 -7.85 6.95
C MET A 9 -2.70 -8.81 7.35
N GLU A 10 -1.82 -8.37 8.25
CA GLU A 10 -0.75 -9.20 8.82
C GLU A 10 -1.31 -10.40 9.60
N ALA A 11 -2.33 -10.18 10.45
CA ALA A 11 -2.98 -11.24 11.21
C ALA A 11 -3.66 -12.29 10.32
N MET A 12 -4.16 -11.89 9.14
CA MET A 12 -4.68 -12.80 8.12
C MET A 12 -3.57 -13.48 7.32
N GLY A 13 -2.38 -12.88 7.28
CA GLY A 13 -1.28 -13.20 6.36
C GLY A 13 -1.42 -12.42 5.06
N TYR A 14 -0.34 -11.73 4.65
CA TYR A 14 -0.37 -10.83 3.49
C TYR A 14 -0.79 -11.53 2.19
N GLU A 15 -0.27 -12.74 1.93
CA GLU A 15 -0.63 -13.52 0.72
C GLU A 15 -2.13 -13.85 0.70
N ALA A 16 -2.65 -14.38 1.80
CA ALA A 16 -4.06 -14.76 1.91
C ALA A 16 -4.98 -13.53 1.80
N PHE A 17 -4.62 -12.41 2.43
CA PHE A 17 -5.35 -11.15 2.28
C PHE A 17 -5.37 -10.70 0.82
N ALA A 18 -4.20 -10.70 0.17
CA ALA A 18 -4.07 -10.21 -1.20
C ALA A 18 -4.81 -11.10 -2.20
N ASP A 19 -4.77 -12.44 -2.03
CA ASP A 19 -5.55 -13.38 -2.85
C ASP A 19 -7.05 -13.10 -2.73
N VAL A 20 -7.57 -13.00 -1.50
CA VAL A 20 -8.99 -12.75 -1.25
C VAL A 20 -9.42 -11.37 -1.74
N ALA A 21 -8.57 -10.35 -1.59
CA ALA A 21 -8.86 -9.01 -2.09
C ALA A 21 -8.93 -8.98 -3.63
N ALA A 22 -7.98 -9.62 -4.31
CA ALA A 22 -7.99 -9.73 -5.76
C ALA A 22 -9.21 -10.51 -6.27
N ASP A 23 -9.53 -11.65 -5.66
CA ASP A 23 -10.72 -12.46 -6.00
C ASP A 23 -12.04 -11.70 -5.79
N ALA A 24 -12.08 -10.79 -4.82
CA ALA A 24 -13.21 -9.90 -4.57
C ALA A 24 -13.30 -8.72 -5.55
N GLY A 25 -12.34 -8.57 -6.46
CA GLY A 25 -12.29 -7.48 -7.45
C GLY A 25 -11.79 -6.16 -6.88
N VAL A 26 -10.96 -6.19 -5.84
CA VAL A 26 -10.29 -4.98 -5.32
C VAL A 26 -9.14 -4.61 -6.25
N ASP A 27 -9.01 -3.32 -6.59
CA ASP A 27 -7.93 -2.84 -7.46
C ASP A 27 -6.73 -2.23 -6.71
N GLY A 28 -6.85 -1.97 -5.40
CA GLY A 28 -5.78 -1.32 -4.65
C GLY A 28 -5.99 -1.28 -3.15
N VAL A 29 -4.90 -1.05 -2.42
CA VAL A 29 -4.82 -1.12 -0.97
C VAL A 29 -4.08 0.11 -0.43
N LEU A 30 -4.72 0.80 0.52
CA LEU A 30 -4.13 1.92 1.26
C LEU A 30 -4.03 1.53 2.74
N THR A 31 -2.81 1.34 3.22
CA THR A 31 -2.51 1.12 4.64
C THR A 31 -2.00 2.40 5.27
N VAL A 32 -2.66 2.86 6.34
CA VAL A 32 -2.36 4.16 6.96
C VAL A 32 -1.08 4.17 7.79
N ASP A 33 -0.64 2.98 8.19
CA ASP A 33 0.45 2.69 9.11
C ASP A 33 1.62 1.93 8.45
N LEU A 34 1.59 1.71 7.12
CA LEU A 34 2.72 1.15 6.38
C LEU A 34 3.60 2.28 5.83
N PRO A 35 4.79 2.53 6.41
CA PRO A 35 5.73 3.48 5.86
C PRO A 35 6.40 2.92 4.59
N PRO A 36 6.82 3.78 3.64
CA PRO A 36 7.52 3.35 2.42
C PRO A 36 8.76 2.48 2.70
N GLU A 37 9.46 2.74 3.79
CA GLU A 37 10.68 2.03 4.20
C GLU A 37 10.43 0.55 4.57
N GLU A 38 9.18 0.18 4.87
CA GLU A 38 8.76 -1.19 5.18
C GLU A 38 7.97 -1.83 4.01
N ALA A 39 7.73 -1.07 2.94
CA ALA A 39 6.90 -1.49 1.82
C ALA A 39 7.54 -2.58 0.95
N ASP A 40 8.86 -2.72 0.97
CA ASP A 40 9.61 -3.69 0.15
C ASP A 40 9.10 -5.13 0.26
N GLN A 41 8.56 -5.50 1.43
CA GLN A 41 8.05 -6.86 1.66
C GLN A 41 6.62 -7.06 1.18
N VAL A 42 5.81 -5.99 1.12
CA VAL A 42 4.36 -6.07 0.94
C VAL A 42 3.92 -5.56 -0.43
N ALA A 43 4.53 -4.48 -0.92
CA ALA A 43 4.18 -3.86 -2.19
C ALA A 43 4.37 -4.81 -3.40
N PRO A 44 5.47 -5.58 -3.52
CA PRO A 44 5.59 -6.56 -4.62
C PRO A 44 4.51 -7.64 -4.58
N LEU A 45 4.16 -8.11 -3.37
CA LEU A 45 3.14 -9.14 -3.16
C LEU A 45 1.75 -8.66 -3.61
N PHE A 46 1.42 -7.39 -3.38
CA PHE A 46 0.21 -6.74 -3.87
C PHE A 46 0.27 -6.54 -5.39
N ALA A 47 1.40 -6.06 -5.92
CA ALA A 47 1.59 -5.83 -7.35
C ALA A 47 1.44 -7.13 -8.18
N ASP A 48 1.95 -8.26 -7.69
CA ASP A 48 1.82 -9.58 -8.34
C ASP A 48 0.36 -10.03 -8.49
N ARG A 49 -0.55 -9.45 -7.69
CA ARG A 49 -2.00 -9.72 -7.70
C ARG A 49 -2.81 -8.59 -8.33
N HIS A 50 -2.14 -7.65 -9.01
CA HIS A 50 -2.76 -6.46 -9.60
C HIS A 50 -3.50 -5.59 -8.57
N LEU A 51 -3.01 -5.58 -7.32
CA LEU A 51 -3.45 -4.66 -6.30
C LEU A 51 -2.49 -3.48 -6.25
N ASP A 52 -2.98 -2.28 -6.56
CA ASP A 52 -2.18 -1.06 -6.49
C ASP A 52 -1.92 -0.65 -5.03
N PRO A 53 -0.66 -0.66 -4.55
CA PRO A 53 -0.30 -0.06 -3.27
C PRO A 53 -0.39 1.48 -3.33
N VAL A 54 -1.27 2.04 -2.50
CA VAL A 54 -1.51 3.49 -2.39
C VAL A 54 -0.89 4.02 -1.10
N PHE A 55 -0.02 5.02 -1.21
CA PHE A 55 0.68 5.63 -0.08
C PHE A 55 0.19 7.05 0.23
N LEU A 56 0.36 7.44 1.49
CA LEU A 56 0.06 8.78 1.98
C LEU A 56 1.23 9.74 1.72
N LEU A 57 0.90 10.98 1.32
CA LEU A 57 1.84 12.09 1.19
C LEU A 57 1.31 13.32 1.93
N ALA A 58 2.18 14.03 2.66
CA ALA A 58 1.82 15.21 3.44
C ALA A 58 2.69 16.42 3.04
N PRO A 59 2.27 17.66 3.34
CA PRO A 59 3.07 18.86 3.06
C PRO A 59 4.42 18.90 3.80
N THR A 60 4.59 18.11 4.85
CA THR A 60 5.85 17.97 5.61
C THR A 60 6.70 16.78 5.17
N THR A 61 6.27 16.01 4.17
CA THR A 61 7.04 14.87 3.64
C THR A 61 8.31 15.38 2.96
N THR A 62 9.45 14.79 3.30
CA THR A 62 10.77 15.14 2.74
C THR A 62 10.92 14.63 1.31
N ASP A 63 11.77 15.27 0.51
CA ASP A 63 12.04 14.87 -0.89
C ASP A 63 12.48 13.40 -1.02
N ASP A 64 13.35 12.93 -0.12
CA ASP A 64 13.79 11.53 -0.09
C ASP A 64 12.62 10.56 0.10
N ARG A 65 11.67 10.92 0.97
CA ARG A 65 10.48 10.10 1.24
C ARG A 65 9.46 10.20 0.11
N ILE A 66 9.33 11.34 -0.56
CA ILE A 66 8.53 11.48 -1.79
C ILE A 66 9.06 10.53 -2.87
N LYS A 67 10.39 10.45 -3.02
CA LYS A 67 11.04 9.53 -3.96
C LYS A 67 10.74 8.08 -3.62
N ALA A 68 10.92 7.67 -2.35
CA ALA A 68 10.61 6.31 -1.90
C ALA A 68 9.13 5.96 -2.12
N ILE A 69 8.20 6.85 -1.77
CA ILE A 69 6.76 6.69 -2.05
C ILE A 69 6.53 6.43 -3.53
N SER A 70 7.14 7.24 -4.40
CA SER A 70 6.95 7.16 -5.85
C SER A 70 7.50 5.87 -6.45
N GLU A 71 8.51 5.27 -5.84
CA GLU A 71 9.10 3.99 -6.28
C GLU A 71 8.21 2.79 -5.94
N HIS A 72 7.44 2.86 -4.84
CA HIS A 72 6.56 1.77 -4.38
C HIS A 72 5.09 1.95 -4.73
N SER A 73 4.62 3.18 -4.98
CA SER A 73 3.21 3.47 -5.23
C SER A 73 2.79 3.15 -6.66
N SER A 74 1.57 2.65 -6.83
CA SER A 74 0.90 2.59 -8.13
C SER A 74 -0.56 3.03 -8.02
N GLY A 75 -1.21 3.24 -9.18
CA GLY A 75 -2.55 3.84 -9.26
C GLY A 75 -2.53 5.35 -8.99
N TYR A 76 -2.32 5.75 -7.73
CA TYR A 76 -2.24 7.16 -7.31
C TYR A 76 -1.55 7.31 -5.94
N VAL A 77 -1.24 8.56 -5.56
CA VAL A 77 -0.76 8.93 -4.22
C VAL A 77 -1.85 9.71 -3.48
N TYR A 78 -2.08 9.41 -2.21
CA TYR A 78 -3.13 10.06 -1.41
C TYR A 78 -2.54 11.21 -0.60
N TYR A 79 -2.83 12.45 -1.01
CA TYR A 79 -2.40 13.65 -0.29
C TYR A 79 -3.30 13.95 0.93
N VAL A 80 -2.69 14.20 2.09
CA VAL A 80 -3.38 14.57 3.34
C VAL A 80 -2.90 15.95 3.85
N SER A 81 -3.84 16.77 4.33
CA SER A 81 -3.60 18.14 4.83
C SER A 81 -4.35 18.43 6.12
#